data_AF-A0A7V9F1S9-F1
#
_entry.id   AF-A0A7V9F1S9-F1
#
_cell.length_a   1.000
_cell.length_b   1.000
_cell.length_c   1.000
_cell.angle_alpha   90.00
_cell.angle_beta   90.00
_cell.angle_gamma   90.00
#
_symmetry.space_group_name_H-M   'P 1'
#
loop_
_entity.id
_entity.type
_entity.pdbx_description
1 polymer ?
#
loop_
_entity_poly.entity_id
_entity_poly.type
_entity_poly.pdbx_seq_one_letter_code
_entity_poly.pdbx_strand_id
1 'polypeptide(L)' 'MAVATHEQAVLDAVPKGLFIGGKWRDATGGTMIEVEDPATGETLCEVADAQPEDATAALGAACEAQAGWAAQPPRE' A
#
# COMPACT_ATOMS: atom_id res chain seq x y z
N MET A 1 -18.97 17.35 -9.51
CA MET A 1 -19.30 16.19 -10.37
C MET A 1 -18.12 15.80 -11.26
N ALA A 2 -17.54 16.66 -12.11
CA ALA A 2 -16.39 16.30 -12.95
C ALA A 2 -15.12 15.90 -12.18
N VAL A 3 -14.86 16.55 -11.03
CA VAL A 3 -13.71 16.27 -10.14
C VAL A 3 -13.80 14.86 -9.53
N ALA A 4 -14.95 14.46 -8.98
CA ALA A 4 -15.20 13.13 -8.44
C ALA A 4 -14.96 12.00 -9.46
N THR A 5 -15.34 12.19 -10.72
CA THR A 5 -15.04 11.23 -11.80
C THR A 5 -13.55 11.08 -12.10
N HIS A 6 -12.76 12.15 -11.94
CA HIS A 6 -11.32 12.09 -12.15
C HIS A 6 -10.61 11.45 -10.96
N GLU A 7 -11.03 11.78 -9.74
CA GLU A 7 -10.55 11.19 -8.50
C GLU A 7 -10.76 9.67 -8.49
N GLN A 8 -11.97 9.21 -8.85
CA GLN A 8 -12.24 7.78 -8.95
C GLN A 8 -11.34 7.07 -9.97
N ALA A 9 -11.10 7.69 -11.13
CA ALA A 9 -10.23 7.09 -12.14
C ALA A 9 -8.77 6.96 -11.67
N VAL A 10 -8.29 7.91 -10.85
CA VAL A 10 -6.95 7.82 -10.23
C VAL A 10 -6.93 6.72 -9.17
N LEU A 11 -7.98 6.61 -8.36
CA LEU A 11 -8.11 5.53 -7.41
C LEU A 11 -8.08 4.19 -8.13
N ASP A 12 -8.92 3.94 -9.13
CA ASP A 12 -8.98 2.64 -9.81
C ASP A 12 -7.65 2.24 -10.48
N ALA A 13 -6.79 3.21 -10.80
CA ALA A 13 -5.50 2.97 -11.46
C ALA A 13 -4.37 2.50 -10.52
N VAL A 14 -4.52 2.58 -9.19
CA VAL A 14 -3.46 2.20 -8.24
C VAL A 14 -3.80 0.92 -7.44
N PRO A 15 -2.83 0.05 -7.09
CA PRO A 15 -3.09 -1.12 -6.26
C PRO A 15 -3.52 -0.77 -4.82
N LYS A 16 -4.32 -1.65 -4.19
CA LYS A 16 -4.90 -1.49 -2.84
C LYS A 16 -4.29 -2.42 -1.80
N GLY A 17 -3.44 -3.34 -2.26
CA GLY A 17 -2.76 -4.31 -1.42
C GLY A 17 -1.56 -3.72 -0.66
N LEU A 18 -0.86 -4.59 0.05
CA LEU A 18 0.41 -4.29 0.69
C LEU A 18 1.56 -4.54 -0.30
N PHE A 19 2.54 -3.64 -0.35
CA PHE A 19 3.75 -3.83 -1.13
C PHE A 19 4.89 -4.34 -0.25
N ILE A 20 5.12 -5.65 -0.25
CA ILE A 20 6.07 -6.33 0.65
C ILE A 20 6.99 -7.21 -0.19
N GLY A 21 8.31 -7.03 -0.02
CA GLY A 21 9.31 -7.83 -0.73
C GLY A 21 9.27 -7.67 -2.26
N GLY A 22 8.94 -6.47 -2.74
CA GLY A 22 8.88 -6.17 -4.17
C GLY A 22 7.61 -6.65 -4.88
N LYS A 23 6.57 -7.06 -4.14
CA LYS A 23 5.31 -7.55 -4.70
C LYS A 23 4.11 -6.94 -3.99
N TRP A 24 3.07 -6.66 -4.77
CA TRP A 24 1.74 -6.38 -4.24
C TRP A 24 1.07 -7.68 -3.80
N ARG A 25 0.46 -7.68 -2.61
CA ARG A 25 -0.27 -8.81 -2.05
C ARG A 25 -1.40 -8.32 -1.13
N ASP A 26 -2.37 -9.16 -0.87
CA ASP A 26 -3.44 -8.85 0.09
C ASP A 26 -2.91 -8.90 1.54
N ALA A 27 -3.65 -8.30 2.48
CA ALA A 27 -3.36 -8.44 3.90
C ALA A 27 -3.49 -9.91 4.36
N THR A 28 -2.72 -10.28 5.37
CA THR A 28 -2.88 -11.57 6.06
C THR A 28 -4.30 -11.65 6.61
N GLY A 29 -5.06 -12.66 6.20
CA GLY A 29 -6.48 -12.81 6.57
C GLY A 29 -7.47 -12.12 5.62
N GLY A 30 -6.99 -11.39 4.60
CA GLY A 30 -7.82 -10.77 3.57
C GLY A 30 -8.68 -9.59 4.05
N THR A 31 -8.34 -9.00 5.19
CA THR A 31 -9.04 -7.85 5.75
C THR A 31 -8.74 -6.58 4.97
N MET A 32 -9.74 -5.72 4.86
CA MET A 32 -9.67 -4.42 4.20
C MET A 32 -10.25 -3.35 5.15
N ILE A 33 -9.74 -2.13 5.05
CA ILE A 33 -10.23 -0.96 5.80
C ILE A 33 -10.73 0.12 4.84
N GLU A 34 -11.87 0.69 5.18
CA GLU A 34 -12.47 1.79 4.42
C GLU A 34 -11.69 3.10 4.63
N VAL A 35 -11.48 3.83 3.53
CA VAL A 35 -10.91 5.17 3.52
C VAL A 35 -12.00 6.16 3.14
N GLU A 36 -12.28 7.10 4.02
CA GLU A 36 -13.34 8.11 3.84
C GLU A 36 -12.80 9.40 3.20
N ASP A 37 -13.65 10.07 2.43
CA ASP A 37 -13.41 11.41 1.90
C ASP A 37 -13.64 12.45 3.01
N PRO A 38 -12.62 13.24 3.42
CA PRO A 38 -12.81 14.26 4.44
C PRO A 38 -13.74 15.41 4.04
N ALA A 39 -14.05 15.59 2.74
CA ALA A 39 -14.92 16.65 2.25
C ALA A 39 -16.41 16.26 2.27
N THR A 40 -16.73 14.97 2.12
CA THR A 40 -18.11 14.47 2.00
C THR A 40 -18.50 13.49 3.12
N GLY A 41 -17.52 12.84 3.75
CA GLY A 41 -17.72 11.74 4.69
C GLY A 41 -18.12 10.42 4.03
N GLU A 42 -18.07 10.32 2.70
CA GLU A 42 -18.38 9.10 1.96
C GLU A 42 -17.13 8.23 1.79
N THR A 43 -17.30 6.91 1.68
CA THR A 43 -16.20 5.97 1.44
C THR A 43 -15.61 6.17 0.03
N LEU A 44 -14.31 6.44 -0.05
CA LEU A 44 -13.54 6.59 -1.29
C LEU A 44 -13.14 5.22 -1.88
N CYS A 45 -12.56 4.36 -1.05
CA CYS A 45 -12.13 3.03 -1.42
C CYS A 45 -11.80 2.19 -0.18
N GLU A 46 -11.48 0.91 -0.41
CA GLU A 46 -10.94 0.01 0.61
C GLU A 46 -9.47 -0.32 0.32
N VAL A 47 -8.64 -0.33 1.35
CA VAL A 47 -7.22 -0.72 1.27
C VAL A 47 -6.93 -1.89 2.21
N ALA A 48 -5.89 -2.67 1.93
CA ALA A 48 -5.53 -3.82 2.74
C ALA A 48 -5.25 -3.43 4.20
N ASP A 49 -5.94 -4.10 5.13
CA ASP A 49 -5.80 -3.90 6.58
C ASP A 49 -4.73 -4.84 7.13
N ALA A 50 -3.50 -4.34 7.18
CA ALA A 50 -2.32 -5.13 7.53
C ALA A 50 -2.37 -5.68 8.95
N GLN A 51 -1.96 -6.94 9.09
CA GLN A 51 -1.84 -7.60 10.40
C GLN A 51 -0.37 -7.62 10.88
N PRO A 52 -0.11 -7.91 12.17
CA PRO A 52 1.25 -7.97 12.71
C PRO A 52 2.21 -8.91 11.93
N GLU A 53 1.68 -9.96 11.31
CA GLU A 53 2.41 -10.89 10.45
C GLU A 53 2.92 -10.20 9.18
N ASP A 54 2.11 -9.32 8.58
CA ASP A 54 2.52 -8.52 7.43
C ASP A 54 3.62 -7.54 7.80
N ALA A 55 3.52 -6.90 8.97
CA ALA A 55 4.57 -6.01 9.47
C ALA A 55 5.90 -6.77 9.68
N THR A 56 5.83 -7.99 10.22
CA THR A 56 7.01 -8.85 10.40
C THR A 56 7.61 -9.26 9.07
N ALA A 57 6.79 -9.63 8.08
CA ALA A 57 7.25 -9.96 6.74
C ALA A 57 7.88 -8.75 6.02
N ALA A 58 7.31 -7.56 6.19
CA ALA A 58 7.86 -6.32 5.65
C ALA A 58 9.22 -5.99 6.26
N LEU A 59 9.35 -6.13 7.58
CA LEU A 59 10.63 -5.95 8.26
C LEU A 59 11.68 -6.96 7.79
N GLY A 60 11.30 -8.25 7.66
CA GLY A 60 12.18 -9.28 7.13
C GLY A 60 12.72 -8.93 5.74
N ALA A 61 11.84 -8.54 4.82
CA ALA A 61 12.23 -8.11 3.47
C ALA A 61 13.15 -6.87 3.49
N ALA A 62 12.89 -5.91 4.37
CA ALA A 62 13.74 -4.73 4.53
C ALA A 62 15.14 -5.11 5.05
N CYS A 63 15.23 -6.00 6.04
CA CYS A 63 16.50 -6.51 6.57
C CYS A 63 17.31 -7.27 5.51
N GLU A 64 16.65 -8.09 4.69
CA GLU A 64 17.30 -8.80 3.58
C GLU A 64 17.87 -7.84 2.52
N ALA A 65 17.12 -6.79 2.18
CA ALA A 65 17.56 -5.79 1.20
C ALA A 65 18.63 -4.83 1.74
N GLN A 66 18.71 -4.65 3.06
CA GLN A 66 19.50 -3.59 3.70
C GLN A 66 20.96 -3.57 3.28
N ALA A 67 21.63 -4.73 3.29
CA ALA A 67 23.06 -4.80 2.99
C ALA A 67 23.35 -4.44 1.51
N GLY A 68 22.51 -4.91 0.59
CA GLY A 68 22.64 -4.59 -0.83
C GLY A 68 22.35 -3.12 -1.13
N TRP A 69 21.32 -2.57 -0.49
CA TRP A 69 20.98 -1.15 -0.60
C TRP A 69 22.06 -0.24 -0.02
N ALA A 70 22.59 -0.58 1.15
CA ALA A 70 23.65 0.19 1.81
C ALA A 70 24.96 0.23 1.02
N ALA A 71 25.19 -0.75 0.16
CA ALA A 71 26.36 -0.81 -0.72
C ALA A 71 26.19 -0.02 -2.02
N GLN A 72 25.00 0.52 -2.33
CA GLN A 72 24.78 1.29 -3.56
C GLN A 72 25.58 2.61 -3.54
N PRO A 73 26.28 2.95 -4.63
CA PRO A 73 26.94 4.25 -4.77
C PRO A 73 25.90 5.38 -4.68
N PRO A 74 26.22 6.54 -4.08
CA PRO A 74 25.25 7.63 -3.87
C PRO A 74 24.58 8.22 -5.13
N ARG A 75 25.03 7.86 -6.33
CA ARG A 75 24.51 8.35 -7.62
C ARG A 75 23.41 7.43 -8.19
N GLU A 76 23.35 6.19 -7.74
CA GLU A 76 22.38 5.16 -8.16
C GLU A 76 21.39 4.89 -7.03
#